data_AF-A0A364LGJ9-F1
#
_entry.id   AF-A0A364LGJ9-F1
#
_cell.length_a   1.000
_cell.length_b   1.000
_cell.length_c   1.000
_cell.angle_alpha   90.00
_cell.angle_beta   90.00
_cell.angle_gamma   90.00
#
_symmetry.space_group_name_H-M   'P 1'
#
loop_
_entity.id
_entity.type
_entity.pdbx_description
1 polymer ?
#
loop_
_entity_poly.entity_id
_entity_poly.type
_entity_poly.pdbx_seq_one_letter_code
_entity_poly.pdbx_strand_id
1 'polypeptide(L)'
;MIDFNVLDSVLKDGELSKFLSYLKSINADEEQRDNLELSEDGEISKEELGFLAQQKYEITGVGNFTLLNYLILKHDANELNLIPHISYILPHDNFISGKPVHFALRQKKLDLIPPLLGHFIPLKEKAEEQIWGSKDARFRVLVEEHDDEAPVGLMRLIDSTDENGFTLLARAVQTRDAESLRAVLLRKPRLDEPTAFRVAQKSKVLNSALHQAVRDDWAEGVRMLIESGANPEIYYNPATRITPFVIAIRYAKIDALKVLLKGQSNADRDKSSADKEKLLADKVNAPICDPTGNTQDRPINVLCQHLSNEKDKNKIKSLLAGIAMLICRGSTVPESKNHRNLLTQYREQLASEIASYAENSYKRSRFIILQLHAKNTWHKIFYPESGFFSHLAGNPGKVTKKMENLVLEATLKYRKKEAEGKIPDKKKERHYSSDEIKLAVFTRLFYKNRNEACCGGNPWAAGFWNLGEGRFNSWDEVRLYATSDKGAGTRTSTIYNLIESNKSSVHNKSALALDNKLEALLDEIAQQEEEKAQERFMV
;
A
#
# COMPACT_ATOMS: atom_id res chain seq x y z
N MET A 1 -51.95 4.92 -0.53
CA MET A 1 -50.71 5.59 -0.10
C MET A 1 -50.03 4.69 0.93
N ILE A 2 -48.71 4.44 0.86
CA ILE A 2 -48.03 3.54 1.80
C ILE A 2 -47.93 4.21 3.18
N ASP A 3 -48.50 3.58 4.21
CA ASP A 3 -48.30 3.97 5.61
C ASP A 3 -47.10 3.21 6.20
N PHE A 4 -46.00 3.92 6.40
CA PHE A 4 -44.75 3.34 6.89
C PHE A 4 -44.79 2.91 8.36
N ASN A 5 -45.70 3.46 9.18
CA ASN A 5 -45.88 3.02 10.57
C ASN A 5 -46.54 1.64 10.63
N VAL A 6 -47.53 1.42 9.74
CA VAL A 6 -48.15 0.11 9.56
C VAL A 6 -47.15 -0.87 8.95
N LEU A 7 -46.42 -0.45 7.91
CA LEU A 7 -45.38 -1.28 7.29
C LEU A 7 -44.31 -1.70 8.30
N ASP A 8 -43.87 -0.81 9.20
CA ASP A 8 -42.93 -1.18 10.26
C ASP A 8 -43.47 -2.28 11.17
N SER A 9 -44.76 -2.24 11.49
CA SER A 9 -45.40 -3.27 12.31
C SER A 9 -45.49 -4.60 11.56
N VAL A 10 -45.77 -4.55 10.25
CA VAL A 10 -45.82 -5.73 9.36
C VAL A 10 -44.45 -6.37 9.19
N LEU A 11 -43.39 -5.56 9.09
CA LEU A 11 -42.03 -6.06 8.88
C LEU A 11 -41.40 -6.67 10.13
N LYS A 12 -41.86 -6.34 11.35
CA LYS A 12 -41.25 -6.81 12.63
C LYS A 12 -41.04 -8.32 12.70
N ASP A 13 -41.95 -9.09 12.12
CA ASP A 13 -41.92 -10.55 12.21
C ASP A 13 -41.07 -11.19 11.09
N GLY A 14 -40.58 -10.41 10.13
CA GLY A 14 -39.78 -10.90 9.00
C GLY A 14 -40.53 -11.86 8.05
N GLU A 15 -41.85 -11.98 8.19
CA GLU A 15 -42.67 -12.88 7.37
C GLU A 15 -43.03 -12.22 6.03
N LEU A 16 -42.67 -12.87 4.93
CA LEU A 16 -43.02 -12.39 3.58
C LEU A 16 -44.53 -12.37 3.35
N SER A 17 -45.27 -13.37 3.86
CA SER A 17 -46.73 -13.47 3.71
C SER A 17 -47.46 -12.23 4.25
N LYS A 18 -47.11 -11.76 5.45
CA LYS A 18 -47.69 -10.55 6.06
C LYS A 18 -47.43 -9.30 5.22
N PHE A 19 -46.22 -9.19 4.67
CA PHE A 19 -45.88 -8.10 3.76
C PHE A 19 -46.71 -8.14 2.47
N LEU A 20 -46.88 -9.31 1.86
CA LEU A 20 -47.71 -9.47 0.66
C LEU A 20 -49.18 -9.11 0.95
N SER A 21 -49.72 -9.54 2.09
CA SER A 21 -51.08 -9.16 2.51
C SER A 21 -51.23 -7.65 2.70
N TYR A 22 -50.22 -6.99 3.27
CA TYR A 22 -50.21 -5.54 3.41
C TYR A 22 -50.21 -4.83 2.05
N LEU A 23 -49.36 -5.26 1.11
CA LEU A 23 -49.35 -4.69 -0.25
C LEU A 23 -50.71 -4.84 -0.94
N LYS A 24 -51.40 -5.97 -0.76
CA LYS A 24 -52.76 -6.19 -1.28
C LYS A 24 -53.76 -5.21 -0.67
N SER A 25 -53.68 -4.97 0.65
CA SER A 25 -54.59 -4.05 1.35
C SER A 25 -54.46 -2.57 0.95
N ILE A 26 -53.30 -2.16 0.42
CA ILE A 26 -53.08 -0.79 -0.03
C ILE A 26 -53.97 -0.46 -1.24
N ASN A 27 -54.36 -1.49 -2.01
CA ASN A 27 -55.04 -1.37 -3.29
C ASN A 27 -56.53 -1.72 -3.26
N ALA A 28 -57.04 -2.25 -2.14
CA ALA A 28 -58.48 -2.44 -1.95
C ALA A 28 -59.15 -1.06 -1.85
N ASP A 29 -60.10 -0.78 -2.75
CA ASP A 29 -60.92 0.43 -2.75
C ASP A 29 -61.51 0.71 -1.35
N GLU A 30 -61.71 1.99 -1.01
CA GLU A 30 -62.23 2.39 0.31
C GLU A 30 -63.59 1.73 0.64
N GLU A 31 -64.37 1.32 -0.37
CA GLU A 31 -65.65 0.59 -0.22
C GLU A 31 -65.49 -0.92 0.07
N GLN A 32 -64.32 -1.51 -0.19
CA GLN A 32 -64.04 -2.94 0.05
C GLN A 32 -63.30 -3.20 1.37
N ARG A 33 -62.84 -2.15 2.07
CA ARG A 33 -62.11 -2.26 3.34
C ARG A 33 -62.93 -2.86 4.48
N ASP A 34 -64.25 -2.70 4.46
CA ASP A 34 -65.16 -3.20 5.50
C ASP A 34 -65.62 -4.65 5.28
N ASN A 35 -65.31 -5.26 4.12
CA ASN A 35 -65.76 -6.62 3.75
C ASN A 35 -64.63 -7.58 3.35
N LEU A 36 -63.38 -7.33 3.79
CA LEU A 36 -62.25 -8.24 3.54
C LEU A 36 -62.32 -9.51 4.41
N GLU A 37 -63.31 -10.36 4.16
CA GLU A 37 -63.04 -11.80 4.15
C GLU A 37 -62.13 -12.07 2.95
N LEU A 38 -60.91 -12.50 3.25
CA LEU A 38 -59.84 -12.85 2.32
C LEU A 38 -60.36 -13.66 1.13
N SER A 39 -60.55 -13.04 -0.04
CA SER A 39 -60.59 -13.77 -1.30
C SER A 39 -59.15 -14.16 -1.67
N GLU A 40 -58.91 -15.46 -1.80
CA GLU A 40 -57.57 -16.05 -1.92
C GLU A 40 -56.84 -15.69 -3.24
N ASP A 41 -57.53 -15.10 -4.22
CA ASP A 41 -57.02 -15.00 -5.61
C ASP A 41 -56.68 -13.58 -6.10
N GLY A 42 -56.75 -12.55 -5.25
CA GLY A 42 -56.34 -11.20 -5.63
C GLY A 42 -54.82 -11.05 -5.71
N GLU A 43 -54.19 -11.40 -6.84
CA GLU A 43 -52.78 -11.05 -7.10
C GLU A 43 -52.65 -9.56 -7.46
N ILE A 44 -51.67 -8.87 -6.86
CA ILE A 44 -51.32 -7.50 -7.26
C ILE A 44 -50.72 -7.57 -8.67
N SER A 45 -51.18 -6.71 -9.58
CA SER A 45 -50.66 -6.69 -10.94
C SER A 45 -49.19 -6.24 -10.96
N LYS A 46 -48.44 -6.67 -11.99
CA LYS A 46 -47.04 -6.25 -12.18
C LYS A 46 -46.90 -4.74 -12.34
N GLU A 47 -47.89 -4.10 -12.95
CA GLU A 47 -47.92 -2.66 -13.19
C GLU A 47 -48.10 -1.88 -11.89
N GLU A 48 -48.99 -2.33 -11.01
CA GLU A 48 -49.19 -1.75 -9.68
C GLU A 48 -47.97 -1.92 -8.79
N LEU A 49 -47.36 -3.11 -8.77
CA LEU A 49 -46.09 -3.33 -8.08
C LEU A 49 -44.99 -2.43 -8.62
N GLY A 50 -44.93 -2.22 -9.94
CA GLY A 50 -44.01 -1.28 -10.57
C GLY A 50 -44.22 0.16 -10.09
N PHE A 51 -45.49 0.61 -10.02
CA PHE A 51 -45.83 1.93 -9.51
C PHE A 51 -45.43 2.09 -8.04
N LEU A 52 -45.78 1.12 -7.18
CA LEU A 52 -45.43 1.13 -5.75
C LEU A 52 -43.93 1.08 -5.51
N ALA A 53 -43.19 0.30 -6.29
CA ALA A 53 -41.74 0.20 -6.16
C ALA A 53 -41.03 1.51 -6.56
N GLN A 54 -41.45 2.14 -7.65
CA GLN A 54 -40.72 3.24 -8.27
C GLN A 54 -41.09 4.63 -7.73
N GLN A 55 -42.24 4.76 -7.05
CA GLN A 55 -42.68 6.02 -6.45
C GLN A 55 -41.82 6.38 -5.23
N LYS A 56 -41.52 7.67 -5.08
CA LYS A 56 -40.91 8.20 -3.85
C LYS A 56 -42.00 8.61 -2.87
N TYR A 57 -41.89 8.12 -1.65
CA TYR A 57 -42.76 8.44 -0.54
C TYR A 57 -42.02 9.29 0.48
N GLU A 58 -42.67 10.34 0.96
CA GLU A 58 -42.15 11.15 2.05
C GLU A 58 -42.43 10.46 3.39
N ILE A 59 -41.35 10.19 4.13
CA ILE A 59 -41.42 9.64 5.48
C ILE A 59 -41.05 10.76 6.44
N THR A 60 -42.02 11.15 7.27
CA THR A 60 -41.89 12.24 8.23
C THR A 60 -40.65 12.06 9.11
N GLY A 61 -39.75 13.05 9.04
CA GLY A 61 -38.51 13.08 9.82
C GLY A 61 -37.36 12.21 9.29
N VAL A 62 -37.57 11.40 8.24
CA VAL A 62 -36.53 10.51 7.68
C VAL A 62 -36.14 10.90 6.25
N GLY A 63 -37.09 11.34 5.42
CA GLY A 63 -36.85 11.79 4.04
C GLY A 63 -37.66 11.03 2.99
N ASN A 64 -37.28 11.16 1.72
CA ASN A 64 -38.00 10.57 0.59
C ASN A 64 -37.39 9.22 0.17
N PHE A 65 -38.17 8.14 0.20
CA PHE A 65 -37.72 6.78 -0.12
C PHE A 65 -38.62 6.10 -1.15
N THR A 66 -38.02 5.27 -1.99
CA THR A 66 -38.78 4.21 -2.68
C THR A 66 -39.06 3.07 -1.71
N LEU A 67 -40.03 2.21 -2.02
CA LEU A 67 -40.32 1.03 -1.20
C LEU A 67 -39.06 0.14 -1.05
N LEU A 68 -38.32 -0.07 -2.14
CA LEU A 68 -37.06 -0.83 -2.10
C LEU A 68 -36.00 -0.19 -1.20
N ASN A 69 -35.80 1.14 -1.28
CA ASN A 69 -34.85 1.82 -0.40
C ASN A 69 -35.27 1.74 1.07
N TYR A 70 -36.57 1.76 1.35
CA TYR A 70 -37.07 1.58 2.71
C TYR A 70 -36.76 0.18 3.24
N LEU A 71 -37.02 -0.86 2.44
CA LEU A 71 -36.68 -2.24 2.79
C LEU A 71 -35.16 -2.41 3.00
N ILE A 72 -34.33 -1.80 2.14
CA ILE A 72 -32.86 -1.79 2.31
C ILE A 72 -32.46 -1.09 3.62
N LEU A 73 -33.12 0.01 3.99
CA LEU A 73 -32.83 0.74 5.22
C LEU A 73 -33.11 -0.12 6.46
N LYS A 74 -34.24 -0.84 6.46
CA LYS A 74 -34.71 -1.68 7.57
C LYS A 74 -34.03 -3.04 7.64
N HIS A 75 -33.53 -3.55 6.53
CA HIS A 75 -32.85 -4.83 6.47
C HIS A 75 -31.66 -4.88 7.44
N ASP A 76 -31.59 -5.90 8.28
CA ASP A 76 -30.39 -6.27 9.04
C ASP A 76 -30.20 -7.79 8.94
N ALA A 77 -29.01 -8.23 8.55
CA ALA A 77 -28.74 -9.64 8.28
C ALA A 77 -28.95 -10.55 9.51
N ASN A 78 -28.82 -9.99 10.73
CA ASN A 78 -28.93 -10.75 11.98
C ASN A 78 -30.27 -10.52 12.69
N GLU A 79 -30.76 -9.28 12.67
CA GLU A 79 -31.96 -8.89 13.44
C GLU A 79 -33.25 -8.92 12.61
N LEU A 80 -33.18 -8.54 11.32
CA LEU A 80 -34.37 -8.43 10.47
C LEU A 80 -34.02 -8.69 9.00
N ASN A 81 -33.98 -9.97 8.64
CA ASN A 81 -33.59 -10.39 7.29
C ASN A 81 -34.72 -10.17 6.28
N LEU A 82 -34.68 -9.02 5.62
CA LEU A 82 -35.61 -8.65 4.54
C LEU A 82 -35.15 -9.06 3.13
N ILE A 83 -34.17 -9.95 2.97
CA ILE A 83 -33.75 -10.42 1.63
C ILE A 83 -34.93 -10.99 0.82
N PRO A 84 -35.85 -11.79 1.38
CA PRO A 84 -37.02 -12.28 0.64
C PRO A 84 -37.92 -11.14 0.13
N HIS A 85 -38.20 -10.15 0.98
CA HIS A 85 -39.02 -8.97 0.65
C HIS A 85 -38.36 -8.12 -0.44
N ILE A 86 -37.06 -7.87 -0.29
CA ILE A 86 -36.25 -7.15 -1.28
C ILE A 86 -36.29 -7.90 -2.61
N SER A 87 -36.05 -9.21 -2.61
CA SER A 87 -36.05 -10.05 -3.82
C SER A 87 -37.40 -10.09 -4.52
N TYR A 88 -38.50 -9.96 -3.76
CA TYR A 88 -39.85 -9.87 -4.33
C TYR A 88 -40.10 -8.53 -5.05
N ILE A 89 -39.66 -7.41 -4.46
CA ILE A 89 -39.84 -6.07 -5.06
C ILE A 89 -38.85 -5.80 -6.19
N LEU A 90 -37.66 -6.41 -6.11
CA LEU A 90 -36.52 -6.10 -6.99
C LEU A 90 -36.85 -6.12 -8.50
N PRO A 91 -37.59 -7.11 -9.06
CA PRO A 91 -37.95 -7.15 -10.49
C PRO A 91 -38.90 -6.04 -10.95
N HIS A 92 -39.54 -5.33 -10.03
CA HIS A 92 -40.52 -4.28 -10.30
C HIS A 92 -39.95 -2.86 -10.09
N ASP A 93 -38.82 -2.73 -9.40
CA ASP A 93 -38.13 -1.45 -9.20
C ASP A 93 -37.31 -1.08 -10.45
N ASN A 94 -36.90 0.18 -10.54
CA ASN A 94 -35.96 0.66 -11.53
C ASN A 94 -34.70 1.20 -10.84
N PHE A 95 -33.55 1.04 -11.48
CA PHE A 95 -32.28 1.48 -10.89
C PHE A 95 -32.22 3.00 -10.60
N ILE A 96 -33.06 3.81 -11.24
CA ILE A 96 -32.92 5.27 -11.32
C ILE A 96 -33.67 5.98 -10.18
N SER A 97 -34.92 5.60 -9.91
CA SER A 97 -35.85 6.30 -9.02
C SER A 97 -35.29 6.38 -7.60
N GLY A 98 -34.78 5.26 -7.06
CA GLY A 98 -34.20 5.18 -5.72
C GLY A 98 -32.67 5.14 -5.67
N LYS A 99 -32.00 4.82 -6.78
CA LYS A 99 -30.56 4.47 -6.81
C LYS A 99 -30.21 3.45 -5.70
N PRO A 100 -30.89 2.29 -5.68
CA PRO A 100 -30.86 1.36 -4.55
C PRO A 100 -29.46 0.84 -4.24
N VAL A 101 -28.61 0.67 -5.26
CA VAL A 101 -27.22 0.23 -5.05
C VAL A 101 -26.37 1.32 -4.37
N HIS A 102 -26.49 2.59 -4.79
CA HIS A 102 -25.83 3.70 -4.09
C HIS A 102 -26.32 3.83 -2.65
N PHE A 103 -27.63 3.65 -2.45
CA PHE A 103 -28.24 3.71 -1.13
C PHE A 103 -27.73 2.58 -0.22
N ALA A 104 -27.71 1.33 -0.70
CA ALA A 104 -27.18 0.19 0.05
C ALA A 104 -25.70 0.38 0.43
N LEU A 105 -24.85 0.87 -0.49
CA LEU A 105 -23.46 1.20 -0.20
C LEU A 105 -23.35 2.32 0.85
N ARG A 106 -24.16 3.38 0.72
CA ARG A 106 -24.20 4.49 1.67
C ARG A 106 -24.58 4.03 3.08
N GLN A 107 -25.54 3.11 3.19
CA GLN A 107 -25.99 2.53 4.45
C GLN A 107 -25.14 1.33 4.92
N LYS A 108 -24.09 0.97 4.18
CA LYS A 108 -23.21 -0.18 4.45
C LYS A 108 -23.98 -1.52 4.60
N LYS A 109 -25.03 -1.71 3.81
CA LYS A 109 -25.75 -3.00 3.70
C LYS A 109 -25.02 -3.88 2.69
N LEU A 110 -23.85 -4.39 3.07
CA LEU A 110 -22.85 -4.97 2.18
C LEU A 110 -23.28 -6.31 1.56
N ASP A 111 -24.06 -7.09 2.32
CA ASP A 111 -24.64 -8.37 1.91
C ASP A 111 -25.67 -8.22 0.77
N LEU A 112 -26.34 -7.07 0.70
CA LEU A 112 -27.26 -6.73 -0.39
C LEU A 112 -26.53 -6.28 -1.67
N ILE A 113 -25.23 -5.97 -1.63
CA ILE A 113 -24.52 -5.44 -2.80
C ILE A 113 -24.43 -6.45 -3.95
N PRO A 114 -24.00 -7.72 -3.75
CA PRO A 114 -23.99 -8.70 -4.82
C PRO A 114 -25.38 -8.96 -5.46
N PRO A 115 -26.48 -9.19 -4.73
CA PRO A 115 -27.78 -9.45 -5.35
C PRO A 115 -28.35 -8.21 -6.06
N LEU A 116 -28.23 -7.01 -5.48
CA LEU A 116 -28.69 -5.78 -6.13
C LEU A 116 -27.91 -5.50 -7.43
N LEU A 117 -26.58 -5.64 -7.39
CA LEU A 117 -25.75 -5.49 -8.58
C LEU A 117 -26.01 -6.59 -9.61
N GLY A 118 -26.25 -7.83 -9.18
CA GLY A 118 -26.57 -8.95 -10.06
C GLY A 118 -27.86 -8.71 -10.84
N HIS A 119 -28.87 -8.12 -10.20
CA HIS A 119 -30.13 -7.79 -10.83
C HIS A 119 -30.04 -6.59 -11.78
N PHE A 120 -29.55 -5.44 -11.29
CA PHE A 120 -29.60 -4.21 -12.07
C PHE A 120 -28.47 -4.08 -13.10
N ILE A 121 -27.33 -4.70 -12.85
CA ILE A 121 -26.14 -4.61 -13.71
C ILE A 121 -25.55 -6.03 -13.83
N PRO A 122 -26.25 -6.98 -14.49
CA PRO A 122 -25.76 -8.33 -14.62
C PRO A 122 -24.41 -8.34 -15.35
N LEU A 123 -23.54 -9.28 -15.00
CA LEU A 123 -22.32 -9.53 -15.77
C LEU A 123 -22.74 -10.07 -17.14
N LYS A 124 -22.14 -9.56 -18.22
CA LYS A 124 -22.25 -10.21 -19.53
C LYS A 124 -21.45 -11.52 -19.47
N GLU A 125 -21.98 -12.61 -20.01
CA GLU A 125 -21.29 -13.91 -19.96
C GLU A 125 -20.16 -14.02 -21.00
N LYS A 126 -19.07 -14.65 -20.53
CA LYS A 126 -17.83 -15.11 -21.20
C LYS A 126 -16.73 -14.07 -21.47
N ALA A 127 -15.95 -13.85 -20.42
CA ALA A 127 -14.61 -13.27 -20.47
C ALA A 127 -13.54 -14.35 -20.28
N GLU A 128 -12.56 -14.44 -21.19
CA GLU A 128 -11.39 -15.29 -21.01
C GLU A 128 -10.52 -14.81 -19.83
N GLU A 129 -9.95 -15.79 -19.11
CA GLU A 129 -9.13 -15.58 -17.93
C GLU A 129 -7.78 -14.90 -18.28
N GLN A 130 -7.67 -13.59 -18.07
CA GLN A 130 -6.36 -12.92 -18.08
C GLN A 130 -5.82 -12.72 -16.67
N ILE A 131 -4.79 -13.50 -16.34
CA ILE A 131 -4.06 -13.41 -15.07
C ILE A 131 -3.15 -12.18 -15.11
N TRP A 132 -3.51 -11.09 -14.40
CA TRP A 132 -2.57 -9.99 -14.21
C TRP A 132 -1.58 -10.30 -13.08
N GLY A 133 -0.30 -10.28 -13.41
CA GLY A 133 0.77 -10.91 -12.63
C GLY A 133 1.12 -10.26 -11.28
N SER A 134 1.05 -11.08 -10.23
CA SER A 134 2.13 -11.39 -9.28
C SER A 134 1.86 -12.82 -8.80
N LYS A 135 2.90 -13.60 -8.45
CA LYS A 135 2.79 -15.02 -8.03
C LYS A 135 1.92 -15.29 -6.79
N ASP A 136 1.28 -14.26 -6.23
CA ASP A 136 0.23 -14.38 -5.22
C ASP A 136 -1.14 -14.21 -5.88
N ALA A 137 -1.75 -15.33 -6.25
CA ALA A 137 -3.08 -15.42 -6.86
C ALA A 137 -4.20 -14.96 -5.91
N ARG A 138 -4.37 -13.64 -5.70
CA ARG A 138 -5.48 -13.09 -4.90
C ARG A 138 -6.38 -12.07 -5.61
N PHE A 139 -6.07 -11.69 -6.85
CA PHE A 139 -6.96 -10.86 -7.66
C PHE A 139 -6.92 -11.32 -9.12
N ARG A 140 -8.01 -11.98 -9.56
CA ARG A 140 -8.25 -12.37 -10.96
C ARG A 140 -9.24 -11.36 -11.53
N VAL A 141 -8.78 -10.47 -12.42
CA VAL A 141 -9.68 -9.57 -13.15
C VAL A 141 -9.88 -10.18 -14.53
N LEU A 142 -11.13 -10.52 -14.83
CA LEU A 142 -11.54 -11.00 -16.15
C LEU A 142 -11.50 -9.83 -17.14
N VAL A 143 -10.67 -9.94 -18.18
CA VAL A 143 -10.54 -8.92 -19.22
C VAL A 143 -11.38 -9.36 -20.43
N GLU A 144 -12.63 -8.90 -20.53
CA GLU A 144 -13.30 -8.88 -21.85
C GLU A 144 -12.75 -7.73 -22.69
N GLU A 145 -12.38 -7.99 -23.93
CA GLU A 145 -12.38 -6.94 -24.96
C GLU A 145 -13.84 -6.75 -25.39
N HIS A 146 -14.45 -5.60 -25.08
CA HIS A 146 -15.72 -5.23 -25.69
C HIS A 146 -15.89 -3.71 -25.79
N ASP A 147 -16.50 -3.33 -26.91
CA ASP A 147 -16.55 -2.02 -27.54
C ASP A 147 -16.95 -0.87 -26.62
N ASP A 148 -16.21 0.23 -26.73
CA ASP A 148 -16.53 1.56 -26.18
C ASP A 148 -17.82 2.18 -26.78
N GLU A 149 -18.55 1.44 -27.63
CA GLU A 149 -19.75 1.91 -28.32
C GLU A 149 -21.03 1.64 -27.50
N ALA A 150 -21.12 2.24 -26.31
CA ALA A 150 -22.46 2.59 -25.82
C ALA A 150 -22.97 3.74 -26.72
N PRO A 151 -24.14 3.62 -27.39
CA PRO A 151 -24.64 4.68 -28.25
C PRO A 151 -24.70 6.00 -27.46
N VAL A 152 -24.12 7.05 -28.06
CA VAL A 152 -24.04 8.39 -27.49
C VAL A 152 -25.42 8.82 -27.00
N GLY A 153 -25.60 8.92 -25.69
CA GLY A 153 -26.87 9.31 -25.06
C GLY A 153 -27.48 8.31 -24.07
N LEU A 154 -27.02 7.05 -24.02
CA LEU A 154 -27.49 6.08 -23.00
C LEU A 154 -26.63 6.14 -21.73
N MET A 155 -27.24 6.42 -20.58
CA MET A 155 -26.57 6.49 -19.29
C MET A 155 -26.12 5.08 -18.83
N ARG A 156 -24.80 4.85 -18.70
CA ARG A 156 -24.26 3.63 -18.10
C ARG A 156 -24.62 3.61 -16.61
N LEU A 157 -25.50 2.70 -16.19
CA LEU A 157 -25.97 2.60 -14.80
C LEU A 157 -24.81 2.48 -13.80
N ILE A 158 -23.76 1.74 -14.18
CA ILE A 158 -22.55 1.55 -13.36
C ILE A 158 -21.79 2.86 -13.08
N ASP A 159 -21.88 3.85 -13.97
CA ASP A 159 -21.21 5.16 -13.87
C ASP A 159 -22.12 6.25 -13.32
N SER A 160 -23.35 5.90 -12.96
CA SER A 160 -24.31 6.86 -12.42
C SER A 160 -23.85 7.44 -11.09
N THR A 161 -24.28 8.67 -10.82
CA THR A 161 -24.05 9.37 -9.56
C THR A 161 -25.30 9.36 -8.70
N ASP A 162 -25.17 9.45 -7.38
CA ASP A 162 -26.30 9.65 -6.48
C ASP A 162 -26.73 11.13 -6.37
N GLU A 163 -27.71 11.43 -5.52
CA GLU A 163 -28.18 12.81 -5.24
C GLU A 163 -27.09 13.75 -4.68
N ASN A 164 -26.02 13.19 -4.11
CA ASN A 164 -24.87 13.92 -3.60
C ASN A 164 -23.77 14.08 -4.65
N GLY A 165 -23.97 13.54 -5.87
CA GLY A 165 -22.99 13.55 -6.95
C GLY A 165 -21.89 12.49 -6.82
N PHE A 166 -22.06 11.47 -5.97
CA PHE A 166 -21.11 10.38 -5.81
C PHE A 166 -21.35 9.28 -6.83
N THR A 167 -20.32 8.90 -7.58
CA THR A 167 -20.38 7.71 -8.45
C THR A 167 -20.55 6.45 -7.61
N LEU A 168 -21.07 5.39 -8.22
CA LEU A 168 -21.19 4.09 -7.54
C LEU A 168 -19.82 3.57 -7.08
N LEU A 169 -18.78 3.76 -7.91
CA LEU A 169 -17.41 3.42 -7.57
C LEU A 169 -16.90 4.21 -6.33
N ALA A 170 -17.17 5.51 -6.26
CA ALA A 170 -16.78 6.31 -5.08
C ALA A 170 -17.51 5.82 -3.81
N ARG A 171 -18.79 5.45 -3.91
CA ARG A 171 -19.54 4.85 -2.78
C ARG A 171 -18.95 3.51 -2.35
N ALA A 172 -18.58 2.65 -3.29
CA ALA A 172 -17.92 1.38 -2.96
C ALA A 172 -16.57 1.59 -2.27
N VAL A 173 -15.84 2.65 -2.60
CA VAL A 173 -14.61 3.00 -1.88
C VAL A 173 -14.90 3.51 -0.46
N GLN A 174 -15.98 4.26 -0.24
CA GLN A 174 -16.36 4.76 1.08
C GLN A 174 -16.69 3.66 2.09
N THR A 175 -17.17 2.50 1.64
CA THR A 175 -17.47 1.39 2.55
C THR A 175 -16.22 0.76 3.12
N ARG A 176 -15.06 0.89 2.44
CA ARG A 176 -13.80 0.19 2.73
C ARG A 176 -13.96 -1.33 2.75
N ASP A 177 -14.92 -1.84 1.98
CA ASP A 177 -15.18 -3.27 1.82
C ASP A 177 -14.63 -3.77 0.49
N ALA A 178 -13.70 -4.73 0.56
CA ALA A 178 -13.01 -5.24 -0.61
C ALA A 178 -13.96 -6.02 -1.54
N GLU A 179 -14.94 -6.74 -1.00
CA GLU A 179 -15.88 -7.51 -1.79
C GLU A 179 -16.86 -6.61 -2.54
N SER A 180 -17.40 -5.58 -1.90
CA SER A 180 -18.24 -4.57 -2.55
C SER A 180 -17.49 -3.83 -3.65
N LEU A 181 -16.25 -3.40 -3.40
CA LEU A 181 -15.43 -2.76 -4.43
C LEU A 181 -15.11 -3.75 -5.57
N ARG A 182 -14.80 -5.01 -5.28
CA ARG A 182 -14.59 -6.04 -6.30
C ARG A 182 -15.84 -6.24 -7.16
N ALA A 183 -17.01 -6.36 -6.54
CA ALA A 183 -18.28 -6.54 -7.25
C ALA A 183 -18.58 -5.38 -8.19
N VAL A 184 -18.27 -4.15 -7.79
CA VAL A 184 -18.38 -2.97 -8.66
C VAL A 184 -17.33 -2.97 -9.78
N LEU A 185 -16.06 -3.26 -9.47
CA LEU A 185 -14.97 -3.28 -10.46
C LEU A 185 -15.16 -4.34 -11.55
N LEU A 186 -15.74 -5.50 -11.22
CA LEU A 186 -16.07 -6.55 -12.19
C LEU A 186 -17.02 -6.06 -13.31
N ARG A 187 -17.76 -4.98 -13.08
CA ARG A 187 -18.68 -4.35 -14.04
C ARG A 187 -18.06 -3.20 -14.83
N LYS A 188 -16.73 -3.02 -14.73
CA LYS A 188 -15.93 -2.04 -15.48
C LYS A 188 -16.49 -0.60 -15.45
N PRO A 189 -16.64 -0.01 -14.25
CA PRO A 189 -16.94 1.41 -14.12
C PRO A 189 -15.80 2.25 -14.73
N ARG A 190 -16.10 3.50 -15.09
CA ARG A 190 -15.08 4.52 -15.37
C ARG A 190 -14.30 4.82 -14.09
N LEU A 191 -13.04 4.40 -14.07
CA LEU A 191 -12.18 4.48 -12.88
C LEU A 191 -11.74 5.91 -12.54
N ASP A 192 -11.64 6.73 -13.58
CA ASP A 192 -11.08 8.07 -13.56
C ASP A 192 -12.16 9.16 -13.62
N GLU A 193 -13.43 8.80 -13.35
CA GLU A 193 -14.53 9.77 -13.32
C GLU A 193 -14.44 10.63 -12.04
N PRO A 194 -14.50 11.97 -12.15
CA PRO A 194 -14.43 12.86 -11.00
C PRO A 194 -15.74 12.82 -10.19
N THR A 195 -15.61 12.63 -8.88
CA THR A 195 -16.67 12.89 -7.91
C THR A 195 -16.40 14.22 -7.21
N ALA A 196 -17.43 15.08 -7.09
CA ALA A 196 -17.32 16.37 -6.43
C ALA A 196 -17.51 16.24 -4.91
N PHE A 197 -16.44 16.40 -4.15
CA PHE A 197 -16.47 16.39 -2.69
C PHE A 197 -16.62 17.82 -2.17
N ARG A 198 -17.57 18.04 -1.26
CA ARG A 198 -17.67 19.32 -0.54
C ARG A 198 -16.58 19.37 0.54
N VAL A 199 -15.65 20.30 0.42
CA VAL A 199 -14.61 20.58 1.42
C VAL A 199 -14.89 21.95 2.02
N ALA A 200 -15.31 21.96 3.29
CA ALA A 200 -15.85 23.13 3.99
C ALA A 200 -17.05 23.78 3.25
N GLN A 201 -17.70 24.77 3.88
CA GLN A 201 -18.97 25.34 3.39
C GLN A 201 -18.88 26.07 2.03
N LYS A 202 -17.70 26.19 1.38
CA LYS A 202 -17.52 27.03 0.19
C LYS A 202 -16.72 26.43 -0.98
N SER A 203 -16.10 25.25 -0.87
CA SER A 203 -15.30 24.70 -1.98
C SER A 203 -15.69 23.26 -2.35
N LYS A 204 -15.83 23.00 -3.66
CA LYS A 204 -15.97 21.64 -4.20
C LYS A 204 -14.61 21.21 -4.76
N VAL A 205 -14.12 20.06 -4.32
CA VAL A 205 -12.88 19.46 -4.84
C VAL A 205 -13.26 18.21 -5.63
N LEU A 206 -12.82 18.13 -6.87
CA LEU A 206 -12.97 16.94 -7.70
C LEU A 206 -11.92 15.91 -7.31
N ASN A 207 -12.35 14.69 -7.00
CA ASN A 207 -11.46 13.55 -6.74
C ASN A 207 -11.99 12.31 -7.45
N SER A 208 -11.09 11.45 -7.94
CA SER A 208 -11.46 10.10 -8.39
C SER A 208 -11.64 9.17 -7.19
N ALA A 209 -12.16 7.96 -7.45
CA ALA A 209 -12.20 6.88 -6.47
C ALA A 209 -10.79 6.56 -5.91
N LEU A 210 -9.76 6.64 -6.75
CA LEU A 210 -8.37 6.42 -6.33
C LEU A 210 -7.86 7.49 -5.35
N HIS A 211 -8.16 8.78 -5.62
CA HIS A 211 -7.84 9.86 -4.68
C HIS A 211 -8.51 9.65 -3.31
N GLN A 212 -9.76 9.16 -3.31
CA GLN A 212 -10.49 8.88 -2.08
C GLN A 212 -9.89 7.70 -1.32
N ALA A 213 -9.62 6.57 -1.99
CA ALA A 213 -9.01 5.39 -1.38
C ALA A 213 -7.67 5.73 -0.70
N VAL A 214 -6.87 6.61 -1.32
CA VAL A 214 -5.63 7.12 -0.73
C VAL A 214 -5.89 7.99 0.49
N ARG A 215 -6.87 8.90 0.43
CA ARG A 215 -7.23 9.76 1.57
C ARG A 215 -7.67 8.95 2.79
N ASP A 216 -8.33 7.82 2.55
CA ASP A 216 -8.78 6.88 3.58
C ASP A 216 -7.67 5.90 4.05
N ASP A 217 -6.46 6.03 3.49
CA ASP A 217 -5.30 5.13 3.67
C ASP A 217 -5.62 3.65 3.42
N TRP A 218 -6.57 3.38 2.52
CA TRP A 218 -7.02 2.02 2.22
C TRP A 218 -6.15 1.38 1.14
N ALA A 219 -4.99 0.87 1.55
CA ALA A 219 -3.99 0.28 0.65
C ALA A 219 -4.52 -0.85 -0.24
N GLU A 220 -5.46 -1.66 0.24
CA GLU A 220 -6.08 -2.72 -0.56
C GLU A 220 -6.96 -2.14 -1.67
N GLY A 221 -7.84 -1.17 -1.36
CA GLY A 221 -8.64 -0.49 -2.38
C GLY A 221 -7.79 0.27 -3.41
N VAL A 222 -6.71 0.94 -2.96
CA VAL A 222 -5.73 1.58 -3.87
C VAL A 222 -5.12 0.55 -4.82
N ARG A 223 -4.76 -0.64 -4.31
CA ARG A 223 -4.22 -1.73 -5.13
C ARG A 223 -5.23 -2.21 -6.15
N MET A 224 -6.45 -2.53 -5.72
CA MET A 224 -7.53 -3.03 -6.59
C MET A 224 -7.85 -2.04 -7.72
N LEU A 225 -7.89 -0.74 -7.41
CA LEU A 225 -8.14 0.31 -8.41
C LEU A 225 -7.01 0.41 -9.44
N ILE A 226 -5.74 0.43 -9.00
CA ILE A 226 -4.58 0.50 -9.91
C ILE A 226 -4.48 -0.77 -10.76
N GLU A 227 -4.68 -1.95 -10.17
CA GLU A 227 -4.67 -3.23 -10.89
C GLU A 227 -5.83 -3.32 -11.90
N SER A 228 -6.96 -2.66 -11.64
CA SER A 228 -8.06 -2.53 -12.59
C SER A 228 -7.82 -1.47 -13.68
N GLY A 229 -6.73 -0.70 -13.60
CA GLY A 229 -6.31 0.25 -14.63
C GLY A 229 -6.55 1.73 -14.30
N ALA A 230 -6.89 2.08 -13.06
CA ALA A 230 -7.04 3.49 -12.66
C ALA A 230 -5.71 4.23 -12.81
N ASN A 231 -5.75 5.47 -13.31
CA ASN A 231 -4.53 6.23 -13.56
C ASN A 231 -3.94 6.79 -12.23
N PRO A 232 -2.74 6.36 -11.80
CA PRO A 232 -2.13 6.85 -10.56
C PRO A 232 -1.61 8.29 -10.63
N GLU A 233 -1.53 8.88 -11.83
CA GLU A 233 -1.11 10.27 -12.08
C GLU A 233 -2.29 11.21 -12.34
N ILE A 234 -3.54 10.74 -12.17
CA ILE A 234 -4.71 11.56 -12.45
C ILE A 234 -4.77 12.82 -11.57
N TYR A 235 -5.11 13.95 -12.18
CA TYR A 235 -5.41 15.21 -11.51
C TYR A 235 -6.46 15.98 -12.33
N TYR A 236 -7.27 16.80 -11.65
CA TYR A 236 -8.36 17.56 -12.30
C TYR A 236 -8.13 19.06 -12.36
N ASN A 237 -7.19 19.59 -11.56
CA ASN A 237 -6.84 21.00 -11.55
C ASN A 237 -5.37 21.18 -11.96
N PRO A 238 -5.08 21.74 -13.14
CA PRO A 238 -3.71 21.97 -13.60
C PRO A 238 -2.89 22.90 -12.71
N ALA A 239 -3.51 23.83 -11.97
CA ALA A 239 -2.80 24.77 -11.10
C ALA A 239 -2.26 24.09 -9.83
N THR A 240 -3.02 23.13 -9.26
CA THR A 240 -2.63 22.46 -8.02
C THR A 240 -2.00 21.09 -8.24
N ARG A 241 -2.25 20.45 -9.40
CA ARG A 241 -1.77 19.11 -9.78
C ARG A 241 -1.86 18.08 -8.65
N ILE A 242 -2.98 18.10 -7.93
CA ILE A 242 -3.22 17.16 -6.83
C ILE A 242 -3.46 15.78 -7.43
N THR A 243 -2.45 14.93 -7.37
CA THR A 243 -2.51 13.51 -7.74
C THR A 243 -2.75 12.64 -6.50
N PRO A 244 -3.11 11.35 -6.66
CA PRO A 244 -3.15 10.40 -5.55
C PRO A 244 -1.83 10.38 -4.75
N PHE A 245 -0.67 10.48 -5.41
CA PHE A 245 0.62 10.57 -4.73
C PHE A 245 0.74 11.82 -3.85
N VAL A 246 0.31 12.99 -4.34
CA VAL A 246 0.33 14.24 -3.57
C VAL A 246 -0.56 14.13 -2.33
N ILE A 247 -1.76 13.53 -2.44
CA ILE A 247 -2.64 13.27 -1.30
C ILE A 247 -1.93 12.38 -0.26
N ALA A 248 -1.28 11.31 -0.71
CA ALA A 248 -0.61 10.37 0.20
C ALA A 248 0.47 11.06 1.04
N ILE A 249 1.24 11.96 0.42
CA ILE A 249 2.28 12.73 1.11
C ILE A 249 1.68 13.78 2.06
N ARG A 250 0.77 14.62 1.56
CA ARG A 250 0.20 15.74 2.34
C ARG A 250 -0.61 15.30 3.55
N TYR A 251 -1.19 14.11 3.52
CA TYR A 251 -1.99 13.58 4.62
C TYR A 251 -1.32 12.40 5.33
N ALA A 252 -0.02 12.16 5.06
CA ALA A 252 0.77 11.08 5.65
C ALA A 252 0.09 9.69 5.58
N LYS A 253 -0.46 9.34 4.42
CA LYS A 253 -1.16 8.07 4.13
C LYS A 253 -0.15 7.04 3.65
N ILE A 254 0.57 6.45 4.61
CA ILE A 254 1.80 5.70 4.35
C ILE A 254 1.52 4.34 3.72
N ASP A 255 0.43 3.69 4.08
CA ASP A 255 0.08 2.39 3.51
C ASP A 255 -0.35 2.55 2.05
N ALA A 256 -1.15 3.59 1.75
CA ALA A 256 -1.47 3.98 0.39
C ALA A 256 -0.23 4.42 -0.39
N LEU A 257 0.67 5.22 0.20
CA LEU A 257 1.95 5.62 -0.41
C LEU A 257 2.79 4.42 -0.83
N LYS A 258 2.87 3.39 0.03
CA LYS A 258 3.60 2.14 -0.25
C LYS A 258 3.07 1.45 -1.49
N VAL A 259 1.75 1.46 -1.69
CA VAL A 259 1.11 0.90 -2.89
C VAL A 259 1.36 1.77 -4.10
N LEU A 260 1.23 3.10 -4.01
CA LEU A 260 1.49 4.03 -5.12
C LEU A 260 2.94 4.00 -5.61
N LEU A 261 3.90 3.80 -4.70
CA LEU A 261 5.32 3.66 -5.05
C LEU A 261 5.65 2.27 -5.65
N LYS A 262 4.77 1.28 -5.48
CA LYS A 262 4.87 -0.04 -6.12
C LYS A 262 4.11 -0.08 -7.46
N GLY A 263 2.97 0.59 -7.52
CA GLY A 263 2.07 0.63 -8.67
C GLY A 263 2.77 1.26 -9.85
N GLN A 264 2.94 0.46 -10.91
CA GLN A 264 3.39 0.97 -12.20
C GLN A 264 2.16 1.55 -12.89
N SER A 265 2.26 2.77 -13.44
CA SER A 265 1.25 3.23 -14.39
C SER A 265 1.24 2.28 -15.59
N ASN A 266 0.07 2.03 -16.17
CA ASN A 266 -0.03 1.25 -17.40
C ASN A 266 0.83 1.85 -18.53
N ALA A 267 1.01 3.18 -18.53
CA ALA A 267 1.87 3.92 -19.45
C ALA A 267 3.38 3.64 -19.28
N ASP A 268 3.79 3.00 -18.19
CA ASP A 268 5.19 2.66 -17.94
C ASP A 268 5.52 1.24 -18.34
N ARG A 269 4.56 0.38 -18.72
CA ARG A 269 4.80 -1.06 -18.94
C ARG A 269 5.97 -1.33 -19.90
N ASP A 270 6.06 -0.57 -20.99
CA ASP A 270 7.06 -0.74 -22.05
C ASP A 270 8.42 -0.08 -21.77
N LYS A 271 8.52 0.73 -20.70
CA LYS A 271 9.78 1.41 -20.35
C LYS A 271 10.79 0.45 -19.74
N SER A 272 12.07 0.69 -20.03
CA SER A 272 13.16 -0.06 -19.41
C SER A 272 13.14 0.12 -17.89
N SER A 273 13.71 -0.84 -17.16
CA SER A 273 13.74 -0.76 -15.70
C SER A 273 14.53 0.44 -15.16
N ALA A 274 15.48 0.97 -15.93
CA ALA A 274 16.25 2.16 -15.55
C ALA A 274 15.43 3.44 -15.74
N ASP A 275 14.69 3.56 -16.85
CA ASP A 275 13.83 4.71 -17.12
C ASP A 275 12.70 4.82 -16.10
N LYS A 276 12.15 3.68 -15.67
CA LYS A 276 11.16 3.61 -14.58
C LYS A 276 11.71 4.13 -13.25
N GLU A 277 12.94 3.74 -12.91
CA GLU A 277 13.59 4.18 -11.68
C GLU A 277 13.91 5.67 -11.72
N LYS A 278 14.35 6.19 -12.87
CA LYS A 278 14.58 7.62 -13.08
C LYS A 278 13.28 8.42 -12.98
N LEU A 279 12.21 8.01 -13.66
CA LEU A 279 10.92 8.68 -13.60
C LEU A 279 10.37 8.72 -12.17
N LEU A 280 10.53 7.62 -11.43
CA LEU A 280 10.12 7.56 -10.03
C LEU A 280 10.98 8.48 -9.15
N ALA A 281 12.30 8.55 -9.39
CA ALA A 281 13.19 9.49 -8.72
C ALA A 281 12.79 10.95 -9.00
N ASP A 282 12.47 11.28 -10.24
CA ASP A 282 11.99 12.61 -10.62
C ASP A 282 10.66 12.93 -9.92
N LYS A 283 9.73 11.97 -9.87
CA LYS A 283 8.44 12.10 -9.17
C LYS A 283 8.58 12.34 -7.67
N VAL A 284 9.45 11.59 -6.98
CA VAL A 284 9.63 11.75 -5.52
C VAL A 284 10.39 13.04 -5.15
N ASN A 285 11.03 13.69 -6.12
CA ASN A 285 11.71 14.97 -5.93
C ASN A 285 10.92 16.18 -6.45
N ALA A 286 9.89 15.96 -7.27
CA ALA A 286 9.04 17.01 -7.81
C ALA A 286 8.36 17.77 -6.65
N PRO A 287 8.49 19.11 -6.59
CA PRO A 287 7.80 19.90 -5.58
C PRO A 287 6.29 19.70 -5.66
N ILE A 288 5.66 19.54 -4.50
CA ILE A 288 4.21 19.49 -4.38
C ILE A 288 3.75 20.85 -3.86
N CYS A 289 2.73 21.43 -4.50
CA CYS A 289 2.11 22.65 -4.02
C CYS A 289 1.49 22.41 -2.64
N ASP A 290 1.11 23.45 -1.92
CA ASP A 290 0.19 23.38 -0.79
C ASP A 290 -1.28 23.56 -1.25
N PRO A 291 -2.29 23.44 -0.35
CA PRO A 291 -3.68 23.65 -0.72
C PRO A 291 -3.98 25.09 -1.20
N THR A 292 -3.16 26.06 -0.80
CA THR A 292 -3.33 27.47 -1.24
C THR A 292 -2.65 27.75 -2.57
N GLY A 293 -1.83 26.82 -3.07
CA GLY A 293 -1.07 26.94 -4.33
C GLY A 293 0.16 27.84 -4.22
N ASN A 294 0.49 28.34 -3.02
CA ASN A 294 1.50 29.37 -2.80
C ASN A 294 2.86 28.79 -2.42
N THR A 295 2.91 27.60 -1.79
CA THR A 295 4.19 27.02 -1.34
C THR A 295 4.55 25.72 -2.06
N GLN A 296 5.74 25.76 -2.64
CA GLN A 296 6.52 24.70 -3.28
C GLN A 296 7.33 23.84 -2.31
N ASP A 297 6.97 22.61 -1.95
CA ASP A 297 7.83 21.81 -1.07
C ASP A 297 8.06 20.37 -1.57
N ARG A 298 9.25 19.81 -1.34
CA ARG A 298 9.54 18.43 -1.78
C ARG A 298 8.79 17.41 -0.91
N PRO A 299 8.40 16.25 -1.45
CA PRO A 299 7.70 15.22 -0.69
C PRO A 299 8.38 14.84 0.63
N ILE A 300 9.71 14.72 0.62
CA ILE A 300 10.47 14.41 1.84
C ILE A 300 10.41 15.52 2.89
N ASN A 301 10.40 16.78 2.48
CA ASN A 301 10.27 17.92 3.40
C ASN A 301 8.89 17.91 4.07
N VAL A 302 7.84 17.62 3.31
CA VAL A 302 6.47 17.54 3.84
C VAL A 302 6.34 16.41 4.86
N LEU A 303 6.89 15.22 4.59
CA LEU A 303 6.92 14.14 5.60
C LEU A 303 7.78 14.49 6.82
N CYS A 304 8.89 15.21 6.64
CA CYS A 304 9.69 15.71 7.77
C CYS A 304 8.92 16.73 8.63
N GLN A 305 8.09 17.59 8.02
CA GLN A 305 7.22 18.53 8.74
C GLN A 305 6.15 17.78 9.55
N HIS A 306 5.56 16.72 9.00
CA HIS A 306 4.68 15.84 9.77
C HIS A 306 5.43 15.19 10.94
N LEU A 307 6.64 14.68 10.70
CA LEU A 307 7.47 14.05 11.72
C LEU A 307 7.86 15.01 12.85
N SER A 308 8.13 16.29 12.56
CA SER A 308 8.49 17.27 13.60
C SER A 308 7.33 17.62 14.54
N ASN A 309 6.10 17.51 14.05
CA ASN A 309 4.89 17.89 14.78
C ASN A 309 4.21 16.69 15.47
N GLU A 310 4.61 15.47 15.13
CA GLU A 310 3.98 14.24 15.64
C GLU A 310 4.54 13.82 16.99
N LYS A 311 3.65 13.33 17.86
CA LYS A 311 4.00 12.86 19.21
C LYS A 311 3.71 11.37 19.40
N ASP A 312 2.82 10.80 18.58
CA ASP A 312 2.45 9.39 18.64
C ASP A 312 3.56 8.51 18.06
N LYS A 313 4.07 7.57 18.88
CA LYS A 313 5.14 6.63 18.50
C LYS A 313 4.79 5.78 17.27
N ASN A 314 3.54 5.35 17.14
CA ASN A 314 3.10 4.51 16.03
C ASN A 314 3.06 5.32 14.73
N LYS A 315 2.58 6.58 14.80
CA LYS A 315 2.59 7.49 13.65
C LYS A 315 3.99 7.93 13.28
N ILE A 316 4.88 8.17 14.25
CA ILE A 316 6.31 8.42 14.01
C ILE A 316 6.93 7.26 13.24
N LYS A 317 6.70 6.02 13.69
CA LYS A 317 7.21 4.83 12.97
C LYS A 317 6.67 4.77 11.54
N SER A 318 5.38 5.03 11.34
CA SER A 318 4.76 5.08 10.02
C SER A 318 5.39 6.17 9.13
N LEU A 319 5.56 7.39 9.65
CA LEU A 319 6.22 8.50 8.95
C LEU A 319 7.66 8.16 8.58
N LEU A 320 8.43 7.55 9.48
CA LEU A 320 9.79 7.07 9.21
C LEU A 320 9.80 6.01 8.11
N ALA A 321 8.81 5.11 8.07
CA ALA A 321 8.64 4.18 6.97
C ALA A 321 8.36 4.90 5.65
N GLY A 322 7.48 5.91 5.64
CA GLY A 322 7.23 6.76 4.48
C GLY A 322 8.48 7.48 3.96
N ILE A 323 9.25 8.10 4.87
CA ILE A 323 10.52 8.76 4.53
C ILE A 323 11.53 7.74 3.99
N ALA A 324 11.66 6.57 4.63
CA ALA A 324 12.51 5.48 4.15
C ALA A 324 12.14 5.05 2.72
N MET A 325 10.83 4.94 2.42
CA MET A 325 10.37 4.63 1.07
C MET A 325 10.83 5.69 0.07
N LEU A 326 10.67 6.99 0.37
CA LEU A 326 11.12 8.06 -0.51
C LEU A 326 12.64 8.03 -0.74
N ILE A 327 13.44 7.83 0.32
CA ILE A 327 14.91 7.72 0.20
C ILE A 327 15.28 6.53 -0.70
N CYS A 328 14.66 5.37 -0.50
CA CYS A 328 14.89 4.17 -1.32
C CYS A 328 14.43 4.33 -2.78
N ARG A 329 13.62 5.33 -3.08
CA ARG A 329 13.16 5.67 -4.43
C ARG A 329 13.90 6.86 -5.05
N GLY A 330 14.97 7.34 -4.41
CA GLY A 330 15.84 8.37 -4.98
C GLY A 330 15.53 9.79 -4.53
N SER A 331 14.82 9.97 -3.40
CA SER A 331 14.66 11.30 -2.82
C SER A 331 16.02 11.94 -2.51
N THR A 332 16.16 13.20 -2.90
CA THR A 332 17.27 14.06 -2.53
C THR A 332 17.19 14.41 -1.05
N VAL A 333 18.33 14.87 -0.52
CA VAL A 333 18.47 15.26 0.88
C VAL A 333 17.61 16.49 1.17
N PRO A 334 16.92 16.56 2.32
CA PRO A 334 16.21 17.77 2.74
C PRO A 334 17.11 19.01 2.77
N GLU A 335 16.63 20.11 2.20
CA GLU A 335 17.39 21.37 2.11
C GLU A 335 17.54 22.03 3.49
N SER A 336 16.45 22.01 4.26
CA SER A 336 16.39 22.55 5.62
C SER A 336 17.35 21.82 6.56
N LYS A 337 18.20 22.59 7.25
CA LYS A 337 19.10 22.07 8.30
C LYS A 337 18.30 21.45 9.45
N ASN A 338 17.11 21.97 9.75
CA ASN A 338 16.24 21.44 10.80
C ASN A 338 15.74 20.04 10.44
N HIS A 339 15.31 19.82 9.18
CA HIS A 339 14.91 18.49 8.71
C HIS A 339 16.09 17.52 8.74
N ARG A 340 17.29 17.95 8.33
CA ARG A 340 18.50 17.10 8.40
C ARG A 340 18.81 16.68 9.83
N ASN A 341 18.79 17.62 10.78
CA ASN A 341 19.00 17.33 12.20
C ASN A 341 17.94 16.38 12.77
N LEU A 342 16.67 16.55 12.37
CA LEU A 342 15.57 15.67 12.74
C LEU A 342 15.82 14.24 12.25
N LEU A 343 16.21 14.06 10.98
CA LEU A 343 16.55 12.74 10.45
C LEU A 343 17.76 12.12 11.17
N THR A 344 18.76 12.92 11.53
CA THR A 344 19.92 12.46 12.32
C THR A 344 19.50 11.93 13.71
N GLN A 345 18.48 12.53 14.35
CA GLN A 345 17.94 12.03 15.62
C GLN A 345 17.28 10.66 15.46
N TYR A 346 16.57 10.44 14.36
CA TYR A 346 15.87 9.18 14.07
C TYR A 346 16.68 8.17 13.23
N ARG A 347 17.97 8.43 12.99
CA ARG A 347 18.81 7.68 12.03
C ARG A 347 18.78 6.15 12.20
N GLU A 348 18.73 5.67 13.43
CA GLU A 348 18.69 4.23 13.72
C GLU A 348 17.36 3.59 13.31
N GLN A 349 16.25 4.24 13.63
CA GLN A 349 14.92 3.77 13.29
C GLN A 349 14.71 3.87 11.78
N LEU A 350 15.14 4.99 11.19
CA LEU A 350 15.10 5.20 9.75
C LEU A 350 15.94 4.15 9.00
N ALA A 351 17.14 3.81 9.49
CA ALA A 351 17.96 2.75 8.93
C ALA A 351 17.28 1.37 8.98
N SER A 352 16.52 1.08 10.04
CA SER A 352 15.73 -0.16 10.11
C SER A 352 14.61 -0.19 9.07
N GLU A 353 13.89 0.92 8.90
CA GLU A 353 12.79 1.02 7.92
C GLU A 353 13.32 0.98 6.48
N ILE A 354 14.49 1.59 6.21
CA ILE A 354 15.19 1.49 4.92
C ILE A 354 15.56 0.03 4.64
N ALA A 355 16.16 -0.66 5.62
CA ALA A 355 16.53 -2.06 5.47
C ALA A 355 15.31 -2.94 5.18
N SER A 356 14.25 -2.81 5.97
CA SER A 356 12.98 -3.51 5.78
C SER A 356 12.37 -3.27 4.39
N TYR A 357 12.38 -2.03 3.91
CA TYR A 357 11.85 -1.73 2.58
C TYR A 357 12.74 -2.28 1.46
N ALA A 358 14.07 -2.19 1.59
CA ALA A 358 15.04 -2.56 0.55
C ALA A 358 15.35 -4.07 0.47
N GLU A 359 15.10 -4.84 1.54
CA GLU A 359 15.52 -6.25 1.71
C GLU A 359 15.21 -7.15 0.50
N ASN A 360 14.05 -6.96 -0.12
CA ASN A 360 13.57 -7.80 -1.22
C ASN A 360 13.95 -7.30 -2.61
N SER A 361 14.88 -6.34 -2.72
CA SER A 361 15.21 -5.70 -3.98
C SER A 361 16.66 -5.25 -4.05
N TYR A 362 17.51 -6.10 -4.65
CA TYR A 362 18.93 -5.82 -4.93
C TYR A 362 19.20 -4.40 -5.46
N LYS A 363 18.37 -3.93 -6.41
CA LYS A 363 18.56 -2.58 -6.97
C LYS A 363 18.40 -1.47 -5.93
N ARG A 364 17.41 -1.62 -5.04
CA ARG A 364 17.09 -0.64 -3.99
C ARG A 364 18.14 -0.69 -2.88
N SER A 365 18.52 -1.89 -2.45
CA SER A 365 19.59 -2.06 -1.47
C SER A 365 20.90 -1.49 -2.02
N ARG A 366 21.32 -1.86 -3.23
CA ARG A 366 22.55 -1.34 -3.84
C ARG A 366 22.53 0.18 -4.00
N PHE A 367 21.42 0.75 -4.47
CA PHE A 367 21.28 2.21 -4.58
C PHE A 367 21.52 2.91 -3.23
N ILE A 368 20.88 2.42 -2.16
CA ILE A 368 21.04 3.00 -0.82
C ILE A 368 22.46 2.84 -0.30
N ILE A 369 23.07 1.66 -0.45
CA ILE A 369 24.45 1.41 0.00
C ILE A 369 25.42 2.39 -0.66
N LEU A 370 25.34 2.56 -1.99
CA LEU A 370 26.16 3.54 -2.69
C LEU A 370 25.92 4.96 -2.23
N GLN A 371 24.66 5.36 -2.00
CA GLN A 371 24.33 6.69 -1.50
C GLN A 371 24.91 6.94 -0.11
N LEU A 372 24.87 5.95 0.77
CA LEU A 372 25.40 6.07 2.12
C LEU A 372 26.93 5.99 2.16
N HIS A 373 27.59 5.33 1.21
CA HIS A 373 29.05 5.20 1.17
C HIS A 373 29.74 6.37 0.44
N ALA A 374 29.03 7.13 -0.38
CA ALA A 374 29.58 8.25 -1.15
C ALA A 374 30.06 9.48 -0.34
N LYS A 375 30.14 9.40 1.00
CA LYS A 375 30.53 10.50 1.92
C LYS A 375 29.78 11.83 1.69
N ASN A 376 28.57 11.74 1.12
CA ASN A 376 27.72 12.88 0.79
C ASN A 376 26.91 13.36 2.02
N THR A 377 25.91 14.22 1.82
CA THR A 377 25.08 14.70 2.92
C THR A 377 24.21 13.59 3.53
N TRP A 378 23.80 12.56 2.76
CA TRP A 378 23.13 11.38 3.32
C TRP A 378 24.05 10.64 4.29
N HIS A 379 25.32 10.44 3.92
CA HIS A 379 26.33 9.86 4.80
C HIS A 379 26.38 10.60 6.15
N LYS A 380 26.48 11.93 6.14
CA LYS A 380 26.56 12.74 7.38
C LYS A 380 25.31 12.65 8.26
N ILE A 381 24.14 12.41 7.68
CA ILE A 381 22.88 12.25 8.43
C ILE A 381 22.87 10.91 9.18
N PHE A 382 23.29 9.85 8.51
CA PHE A 382 23.30 8.49 9.06
C PHE A 382 24.52 8.20 9.93
N TYR A 383 25.63 8.89 9.68
CA TYR A 383 26.91 8.73 10.33
C TYR A 383 27.44 10.08 10.83
N PRO A 384 26.77 10.72 11.81
CA PRO A 384 27.30 11.94 12.38
C PRO A 384 28.57 11.64 13.18
N GLU A 385 29.54 12.54 13.11
CA GLU A 385 30.75 12.46 13.92
C GLU A 385 30.40 12.47 15.41
N SER A 386 30.95 11.52 16.16
CA SER A 386 30.73 11.43 17.59
C SER A 386 31.56 12.51 18.29
N GLY A 387 30.94 13.23 19.24
CA GLY A 387 31.69 14.11 20.13
C GLY A 387 32.51 13.31 21.15
N PHE A 388 33.49 13.95 21.78
CA PHE A 388 34.33 13.34 22.81
C PHE A 388 33.53 12.62 23.92
N PHE A 389 32.43 13.22 24.39
CA PHE A 389 31.55 12.63 25.41
C PHE A 389 30.77 11.39 24.93
N SER A 390 30.51 11.28 23.62
CA SER A 390 29.87 10.09 23.05
C SER A 390 30.81 8.88 23.09
N HIS A 391 32.12 9.07 22.93
CA HIS A 391 33.12 8.01 23.10
C HIS A 391 33.25 7.53 24.55
N LEU A 392 32.99 8.41 25.53
CA LEU A 392 33.12 8.13 26.98
C LEU A 392 31.95 7.32 27.56
N ALA A 393 30.72 7.50 27.08
CA ALA A 393 29.51 6.91 27.68
C ALA A 393 28.58 6.20 26.68
N GLY A 394 28.92 6.18 25.39
CA GLY A 394 28.04 5.75 24.32
C GLY A 394 28.37 4.38 23.70
N ASN A 395 27.43 3.86 22.93
CA ASN A 395 27.61 2.74 22.03
C ASN A 395 27.51 3.29 20.60
N PRO A 396 28.48 3.08 19.70
CA PRO A 396 28.39 3.60 18.34
C PRO A 396 27.19 3.02 17.59
N GLY A 397 26.79 3.74 16.54
CA GLY A 397 25.60 3.44 15.76
C GLY A 397 25.59 2.01 15.22
N LYS A 398 24.39 1.44 15.12
CA LYS A 398 24.09 0.15 14.47
C LYS A 398 23.70 0.32 13.00
N VAL A 399 23.72 1.55 12.47
CA VAL A 399 23.39 1.83 11.06
C VAL A 399 24.25 1.00 10.10
N THR A 400 25.57 1.03 10.24
CA THR A 400 26.50 0.24 9.38
C THR A 400 26.18 -1.24 9.43
N LYS A 401 25.98 -1.80 10.63
CA LYS A 401 25.55 -3.20 10.76
C LYS A 401 24.30 -3.52 9.96
N LYS A 402 23.28 -2.65 9.98
CA LYS A 402 22.04 -2.87 9.22
C LYS A 402 22.26 -2.80 7.72
N MET A 403 23.02 -1.81 7.26
CA MET A 403 23.31 -1.61 5.83
C MET A 403 24.14 -2.77 5.27
N GLU A 404 25.21 -3.15 5.97
CA GLU A 404 26.06 -4.26 5.57
C GLU A 404 25.33 -5.62 5.64
N ASN A 405 24.42 -5.80 6.59
CA ASN A 405 23.56 -6.99 6.62
C ASN A 405 22.68 -7.10 5.35
N LEU A 406 22.22 -5.98 4.77
CA LEU A 406 21.47 -6.02 3.50
C LEU A 406 22.33 -6.56 2.35
N VAL A 407 23.60 -6.16 2.30
CA VAL A 407 24.58 -6.66 1.31
C VAL A 407 24.78 -8.15 1.51
N LEU A 408 25.02 -8.58 2.75
CA LEU A 408 25.25 -9.97 3.12
C LEU A 408 24.04 -10.85 2.80
N GLU A 409 22.85 -10.51 3.28
CA GLU A 409 21.62 -11.28 3.05
C GLU A 409 21.27 -11.39 1.56
N ALA A 410 21.42 -10.32 0.81
CA ALA A 410 21.20 -10.34 -0.64
C ALA A 410 22.22 -11.23 -1.36
N THR A 411 23.48 -11.23 -0.91
CA THR A 411 24.55 -12.10 -1.43
C THR A 411 24.25 -13.57 -1.14
N LEU A 412 23.89 -13.92 0.10
CA LEU A 412 23.52 -15.28 0.48
C LEU A 412 22.28 -15.78 -0.29
N LYS A 413 21.24 -14.93 -0.40
CA LYS A 413 20.03 -15.23 -1.19
C LYS A 413 20.36 -15.44 -2.67
N TYR A 414 21.33 -14.70 -3.22
CA TYR A 414 21.79 -14.88 -4.59
C TYR A 414 22.50 -16.22 -4.76
N ARG A 415 23.52 -16.50 -3.94
CA ARG A 415 24.28 -17.77 -3.95
C ARG A 415 23.37 -18.99 -3.86
N LYS A 416 22.40 -18.98 -2.94
CA LYS A 416 21.44 -20.07 -2.78
C LYS A 416 20.63 -20.32 -4.07
N LYS A 417 20.16 -19.26 -4.72
CA LYS A 417 19.43 -19.37 -6.00
C LYS A 417 20.33 -19.81 -7.15
N GLU A 418 21.61 -19.43 -7.12
CA GLU A 418 22.60 -19.84 -8.11
C GLU A 418 22.87 -21.34 -8.03
N ALA A 419 23.11 -21.85 -6.82
CA ALA A 419 23.28 -23.28 -6.55
C ALA A 419 22.03 -24.10 -6.94
N GLU A 420 20.83 -23.54 -6.75
CA GLU A 420 19.58 -24.16 -7.18
C GLU A 420 19.30 -24.06 -8.70
N GLY A 421 20.14 -23.36 -9.47
CA GLY A 421 19.93 -23.11 -10.90
C GLY A 421 18.71 -22.21 -11.21
N LYS A 422 18.21 -21.46 -10.22
CA LYS A 422 16.97 -20.66 -10.31
C LYS A 422 17.19 -19.18 -10.67
N ILE A 423 18.39 -18.81 -11.13
CA ILE A 423 18.69 -17.43 -11.54
C ILE A 423 18.40 -17.24 -13.03
N PRO A 424 17.43 -16.40 -13.41
CA PRO A 424 17.20 -16.05 -14.81
C PRO A 424 18.43 -15.30 -15.37
N ASP A 425 18.77 -15.52 -16.65
CA ASP A 425 19.93 -14.90 -17.30
C ASP A 425 19.99 -13.37 -17.12
N LYS A 426 18.83 -12.69 -17.23
CA LYS A 426 18.67 -11.23 -17.02
C LYS A 426 18.98 -10.75 -15.60
N LYS A 427 19.27 -11.64 -14.64
CA LYS A 427 19.56 -11.33 -13.24
C LYS A 427 20.96 -11.77 -12.81
N LYS A 428 21.75 -12.41 -13.68
CA LYS A 428 23.11 -12.88 -13.36
C LYS A 428 24.07 -11.74 -12.98
N GLU A 429 23.87 -10.55 -13.53
CA GLU A 429 24.68 -9.36 -13.20
C GLU A 429 24.28 -8.69 -11.87
N ARG A 430 23.29 -9.21 -11.13
CA ARG A 430 22.77 -8.60 -9.89
C ARG A 430 23.50 -9.10 -8.66
N HIS A 431 24.82 -8.93 -8.64
CA HIS A 431 25.67 -9.25 -7.50
C HIS A 431 26.41 -8.00 -7.01
N TYR A 432 26.80 -8.00 -5.73
CA TYR A 432 27.68 -6.95 -5.22
C TYR A 432 29.12 -7.19 -5.67
N SER A 433 29.94 -6.15 -5.62
CA SER A 433 31.38 -6.27 -5.85
C SER A 433 32.05 -7.05 -4.70
N SER A 434 33.22 -7.62 -4.98
CA SER A 434 34.01 -8.33 -3.95
C SER A 434 34.27 -7.44 -2.74
N ASP A 435 34.63 -6.17 -2.94
CA ASP A 435 34.91 -5.23 -1.85
C ASP A 435 33.69 -4.90 -0.98
N GLU A 436 32.50 -4.78 -1.58
CA GLU A 436 31.24 -4.61 -0.85
C GLU A 436 30.95 -5.86 0.01
N ILE A 437 31.17 -7.05 -0.54
CA ILE A 437 30.98 -8.32 0.18
C ILE A 437 32.00 -8.45 1.33
N LYS A 438 33.27 -8.12 1.09
CA LYS A 438 34.32 -8.14 2.11
C LYS A 438 34.00 -7.19 3.26
N LEU A 439 33.53 -5.97 2.98
CA LEU A 439 33.11 -5.02 4.01
C LEU A 439 31.91 -5.57 4.82
N ALA A 440 30.97 -6.25 4.16
CA ALA A 440 29.83 -6.84 4.83
C ALA A 440 30.22 -8.01 5.75
N VAL A 441 31.08 -8.92 5.27
CA VAL A 441 31.64 -10.03 6.06
C VAL A 441 32.49 -9.49 7.21
N PHE A 442 33.36 -8.51 6.96
CA PHE A 442 34.14 -7.84 7.99
C PHE A 442 33.24 -7.29 9.09
N THR A 443 32.18 -6.56 8.72
CA THR A 443 31.22 -6.00 9.66
C THR A 443 30.55 -7.11 10.47
N ARG A 444 30.08 -8.18 9.83
CA ARG A 444 29.47 -9.34 10.52
C ARG A 444 30.41 -9.95 11.57
N LEU A 445 31.65 -10.25 11.21
CA LEU A 445 32.67 -10.82 12.11
C LEU A 445 33.07 -9.83 13.22
N PHE A 446 33.12 -8.54 12.91
CA PHE A 446 33.43 -7.50 13.88
C PHE A 446 32.33 -7.35 14.94
N TYR A 447 31.05 -7.59 14.61
CA TYR A 447 29.97 -7.62 15.60
C TYR A 447 29.79 -8.98 16.30
N LYS A 448 30.09 -10.12 15.64
CA LYS A 448 29.94 -11.48 16.21
C LYS A 448 30.87 -11.72 17.40
N ASN A 449 32.19 -11.57 17.22
CA ASN A 449 33.18 -11.90 18.27
C ASN A 449 33.20 -10.88 19.43
N ARG A 450 32.29 -9.89 19.44
CA ARG A 450 32.04 -9.03 20.61
C ARG A 450 31.10 -9.71 21.60
N ASN A 451 30.11 -10.45 21.11
CA ASN A 451 29.14 -11.14 21.96
C ASN A 451 29.74 -12.41 22.59
N GLU A 452 30.73 -13.02 21.93
CA GLU A 452 31.43 -14.22 22.41
C GLU A 452 32.55 -13.90 23.44
N ALA A 453 33.05 -12.66 23.46
CA ALA A 453 33.98 -12.19 24.47
C ALA A 453 33.23 -11.87 25.78
N CYS A 454 32.85 -12.91 26.54
CA CYS A 454 32.47 -12.77 27.93
C CYS A 454 33.63 -12.10 28.68
N CYS A 455 33.34 -10.94 29.28
CA CYS A 455 34.26 -10.09 30.04
C CYS A 455 35.26 -9.27 29.19
N GLY A 456 34.97 -7.98 29.01
CA GLY A 456 36.01 -6.97 28.70
C GLY A 456 36.15 -6.50 27.25
N GLY A 457 35.09 -6.52 26.42
CA GLY A 457 35.13 -5.89 25.11
C GLY A 457 35.39 -4.37 25.23
N ASN A 458 36.63 -3.94 24.93
CA ASN A 458 37.08 -2.55 25.09
C ASN A 458 36.14 -1.59 24.32
N PRO A 459 35.31 -0.75 25.00
CA PRO A 459 34.40 0.21 24.36
C PRO A 459 35.14 1.22 23.44
N TRP A 460 36.45 1.28 23.63
CA TRP A 460 37.42 2.17 23.00
C TRP A 460 38.06 1.60 21.74
N ALA A 461 37.67 0.41 21.27
CA ALA A 461 38.19 -0.14 20.03
C ALA A 461 37.84 0.79 18.86
N ALA A 462 38.84 1.51 18.35
CA ALA A 462 38.67 2.52 17.31
C ALA A 462 37.97 1.98 16.05
N GLY A 463 38.14 0.70 15.71
CA GLY A 463 37.41 0.05 14.61
C GLY A 463 35.88 0.05 14.78
N PHE A 464 35.37 -0.02 16.02
CA PHE A 464 33.93 0.00 16.29
C PHE A 464 33.33 1.38 16.08
N TRP A 465 34.07 2.42 16.49
CA TRP A 465 33.72 3.82 16.23
C TRP A 465 33.87 4.15 14.75
N ASN A 466 34.91 3.66 14.08
CA ASN A 466 35.09 3.82 12.64
C ASN A 466 33.93 3.20 11.84
N LEU A 467 33.42 2.03 12.25
CA LEU A 467 32.21 1.45 11.66
C LEU A 467 30.98 2.32 11.97
N GLY A 468 30.72 2.67 13.23
CA GLY A 468 29.51 3.40 13.61
C GLY A 468 29.44 4.85 13.11
N GLU A 469 30.58 5.47 12.84
CA GLU A 469 30.73 6.80 12.23
C GLU A 469 30.90 6.74 10.71
N GLY A 470 30.76 5.56 10.09
CA GLY A 470 30.86 5.41 8.65
C GLY A 470 32.24 5.74 8.07
N ARG A 471 33.30 5.81 8.90
CA ARG A 471 34.68 5.98 8.41
C ARG A 471 35.12 4.76 7.61
N PHE A 472 34.66 3.57 8.01
CA PHE A 472 34.78 2.34 7.23
C PHE A 472 33.54 2.17 6.34
N ASN A 473 33.57 2.81 5.18
CA ASN A 473 32.50 2.75 4.16
C ASN A 473 32.97 2.12 2.83
N SER A 474 34.21 1.65 2.78
CA SER A 474 34.78 0.89 1.68
C SER A 474 35.82 -0.07 2.22
N TRP A 475 36.14 -1.10 1.43
CA TRP A 475 37.17 -2.06 1.82
C TRP A 475 38.56 -1.42 1.90
N ASP A 476 38.85 -0.44 1.04
CA ASP A 476 40.10 0.31 1.05
C ASP A 476 40.33 1.06 2.36
N GLU A 477 39.30 1.65 2.96
CA GLU A 477 39.42 2.33 4.26
C GLU A 477 39.75 1.35 5.40
N VAL A 478 39.17 0.14 5.36
CA VAL A 478 39.50 -0.93 6.31
C VAL A 478 40.94 -1.37 6.13
N ARG A 479 41.37 -1.57 4.88
CA ARG A 479 42.75 -1.92 4.52
C ARG A 479 43.73 -0.87 5.01
N LEU A 480 43.52 0.40 4.67
CA LEU A 480 44.39 1.52 5.06
C LEU A 480 44.57 1.59 6.57
N TYR A 481 43.48 1.46 7.33
CA TYR A 481 43.56 1.42 8.79
C TYR A 481 44.32 0.19 9.28
N ALA A 482 43.96 -1.01 8.81
CA ALA A 482 44.56 -2.27 9.24
C ALA A 482 46.08 -2.33 9.02
N THR A 483 46.58 -1.70 7.94
CA THR A 483 48.01 -1.65 7.62
C THR A 483 48.75 -0.46 8.23
N SER A 484 48.04 0.47 8.87
CA SER A 484 48.66 1.62 9.53
C SER A 484 49.24 1.25 10.90
N ASP A 485 50.18 2.05 11.41
CA ASP A 485 50.72 1.91 12.77
C ASP A 485 49.63 1.92 13.85
N LYS A 486 48.54 2.64 13.60
CA LYS A 486 47.39 2.73 14.52
C LYS A 486 46.48 1.50 14.48
N GLY A 487 46.49 0.74 13.39
CA GLY A 487 45.68 -0.46 13.22
C GLY A 487 46.46 -1.75 13.41
N ALA A 488 47.80 -1.71 13.38
CA ALA A 488 48.66 -2.86 13.63
C ALA A 488 48.36 -3.50 14.99
N GLY A 489 48.16 -4.82 15.01
CA GLY A 489 47.84 -5.58 16.22
C GLY A 489 46.42 -5.37 16.76
N THR A 490 45.60 -4.55 16.10
CA THR A 490 44.20 -4.36 16.50
C THR A 490 43.30 -5.45 15.93
N ARG A 491 42.11 -5.61 16.52
CA ARG A 491 41.05 -6.49 16.00
C ARG A 491 40.73 -6.23 14.52
N THR A 492 40.78 -4.97 14.08
CA THR A 492 40.59 -4.61 12.68
C THR A 492 41.62 -5.29 11.79
N SER A 493 42.91 -5.27 12.16
CA SER A 493 43.96 -5.97 11.42
C SER A 493 43.80 -7.50 11.45
N THR A 494 43.36 -8.07 12.58
CA THR A 494 43.12 -9.52 12.68
C THR A 494 42.02 -9.99 11.72
N ILE A 495 40.88 -9.29 11.69
CA ILE A 495 39.75 -9.65 10.82
C ILE A 495 40.08 -9.34 9.36
N TYR A 496 40.75 -8.22 9.07
CA TYR A 496 41.25 -7.90 7.73
C TYR A 496 42.17 -9.01 7.21
N ASN A 497 43.17 -9.41 7.99
CA ASN A 497 44.08 -10.51 7.64
C ASN A 497 43.34 -11.85 7.52
N LEU A 498 42.30 -12.10 8.33
CA LEU A 498 41.48 -13.31 8.20
C LEU A 498 40.79 -13.37 6.83
N ILE A 499 40.26 -12.26 6.35
CA ILE A 499 39.57 -12.15 5.06
C ILE A 499 40.57 -12.18 3.89
N GLU A 500 41.71 -11.50 4.00
CA GLU A 500 42.72 -11.39 2.93
C GLU A 500 43.76 -12.52 2.90
N SER A 501 43.84 -13.36 3.94
CA SER A 501 44.89 -14.40 4.00
C SER A 501 44.65 -15.52 3.01
N ASN A 502 45.40 -15.46 1.90
CA ASN A 502 45.81 -16.63 1.15
C ASN A 502 46.80 -17.44 2.00
N LYS A 503 46.54 -18.73 2.24
CA LYS A 503 47.67 -19.65 2.39
C LYS A 503 48.33 -19.71 1.01
N SER A 504 49.44 -19.00 0.86
CA SER A 504 50.37 -19.17 -0.26
C SER A 504 50.91 -20.61 -0.24
N SER A 505 50.17 -21.54 -0.82
CA SER A 505 50.79 -22.73 -1.40
C SER A 505 51.46 -22.28 -2.70
N VAL A 506 52.77 -22.51 -2.80
CA VAL A 506 53.66 -21.98 -3.84
C VAL A 506 53.37 -22.55 -5.25
N HIS A 507 52.32 -23.35 -5.42
CA HIS A 507 51.88 -23.84 -6.72
C HIS A 507 50.38 -23.61 -6.96
N ASN A 508 50.03 -22.42 -7.45
CA ASN A 508 49.07 -22.24 -8.57
C ASN A 508 48.87 -20.75 -8.86
N LYS A 509 49.46 -20.29 -9.97
CA LYS A 509 49.22 -18.96 -10.51
C LYS A 509 47.99 -19.00 -11.42
N SER A 510 46.81 -18.70 -10.87
CA SER A 510 45.72 -18.13 -11.64
C SER A 510 44.88 -17.23 -10.73
N ALA A 511 44.26 -16.20 -11.32
CA ALA A 511 43.43 -15.22 -10.62
C ALA A 511 42.17 -15.82 -9.95
N LEU A 512 41.95 -17.13 -10.04
CA LEU A 512 40.87 -17.88 -9.37
C LEU A 512 41.15 -18.24 -7.90
N ALA A 513 42.37 -18.02 -7.39
CA ALA A 513 42.75 -18.46 -6.03
C ALA A 513 42.42 -17.45 -4.91
N LEU A 514 42.02 -16.22 -5.25
CA LEU A 514 41.76 -15.13 -4.28
C LEU A 514 40.45 -15.33 -3.47
N ASP A 515 39.56 -16.23 -3.91
CA ASP A 515 38.20 -16.38 -3.40
C ASP A 515 38.02 -17.45 -2.30
N ASN A 516 38.91 -18.44 -2.18
CA ASN A 516 38.62 -19.65 -1.39
C ASN A 516 38.29 -19.42 0.10
N LYS A 517 38.84 -18.37 0.73
CA LYS A 517 38.61 -18.10 2.16
C LYS A 517 37.41 -17.20 2.43
N LEU A 518 37.18 -16.20 1.57
CA LEU A 518 35.96 -15.39 1.61
C LEU A 518 34.73 -16.28 1.37
N GLU A 519 34.84 -17.18 0.40
CA GLU A 519 33.84 -18.21 0.11
C GLU A 519 33.58 -19.10 1.32
N ALA A 520 34.61 -19.65 1.97
CA ALA A 520 34.46 -20.45 3.18
C ALA A 520 33.79 -19.69 4.34
N LEU A 521 34.10 -18.40 4.52
CA LEU A 521 33.45 -17.56 5.52
C LEU A 521 31.97 -17.31 5.18
N LEU A 522 31.65 -17.12 3.90
CA LEU A 522 30.26 -16.95 3.45
C LEU A 522 29.46 -18.24 3.67
N ASP A 523 30.05 -19.41 3.42
CA ASP A 523 29.41 -20.70 3.68
C ASP A 523 29.18 -20.92 5.19
N GLU A 524 30.15 -20.60 6.05
CA GLU A 524 29.99 -20.66 7.51
C GLU A 524 28.86 -19.73 7.99
N ILE A 525 28.81 -18.50 7.44
CA ILE A 525 27.74 -17.54 7.76
C ILE A 525 26.39 -18.06 7.26
N ALA A 526 26.32 -18.65 6.07
CA ALA A 526 25.10 -19.20 5.51
C ALA A 526 24.52 -20.30 6.40
N GLN A 527 25.37 -21.24 6.83
CA GLN A 527 25.00 -22.32 7.74
C GLN A 527 24.45 -21.77 9.07
N GLN A 528 25.11 -20.78 9.66
CA GLN A 528 24.67 -20.16 10.92
C GLN A 528 23.31 -19.45 10.80
N GLU A 529 22.99 -18.88 9.64
CA GLU A 529 21.68 -18.25 9.41
C GLU A 529 20.59 -19.30 9.16
N GLU A 530 20.91 -20.44 8.53
CA GLU A 530 19.98 -21.56 8.38
C GLU A 530 19.66 -22.22 9.72
N GLU A 531 20.66 -22.47 10.57
CA GLU A 531 20.49 -22.99 11.93
C GLU A 531 19.58 -22.07 12.77
N LYS A 532 19.84 -20.75 12.75
CA LYS A 532 18.98 -19.78 13.44
C LYS A 532 17.56 -19.72 12.90
N ALA A 533 17.38 -19.91 11.59
CA ALA A 533 16.05 -19.94 10.99
C ALA A 533 15.28 -21.19 11.43
N GLN A 534 15.94 -22.34 11.54
CA GLN A 534 15.36 -23.59 12.03
C GLN A 534 14.99 -23.49 13.52
N GLU A 535 15.87 -22.95 14.36
CA GLU A 535 15.59 -22.71 15.78
C GLU A 535 14.35 -21.82 15.98
N ARG A 536 14.22 -20.74 15.19
CA ARG A 536 13.05 -19.85 15.24
C ARG A 536 11.76 -20.49 14.74
N PHE A 537 11.82 -21.59 14.00
CA PHE A 537 10.65 -22.31 13.53
C PHE A 537 10.19 -23.39 14.52
N MET A 538 11.09 -23.84 15.40
CA MET A 538 10.80 -24.81 16.46
C MET A 538 10.33 -24.17 17.77
N VAL A 539 10.46 -22.85 17.92
CA VAL A 539 9.90 -22.01 19.00
C VAL A 539 8.62 -21.35 18.49
#